data_AF-A1RSS2-F1
#
_entry.id   AF-A1RSS2-F1
#
_cell.length_a   1.000
_cell.length_b   1.000
_cell.length_c   1.000
_cell.angle_alpha   90.00
_cell.angle_beta   90.00
_cell.angle_gamma   90.00
#
_symmetry.space_group_name_H-M   'P 1'
#
loop_
_entity.id
_entity.type
_entity.pdbx_description
1 polymer ?
#
loop_
_entity_poly.entity_id
_entity_poly.type
_entity_poly.pdbx_seq_one_letter_code
_entity_poly.pdbx_strand_id
1 'polypeptide(L)'
;MECDVILDYLRERGISGSRKNSELVIAPVGSLQLGFWCPRDDFPNIDDIEDAKRVLGLDNLDVLIIVSYRPYILIDFLNSLIERANRWYGLQFNVKLLGVSSVELETGLEDALGRAFVEKPHKLSPGVKSEYICPQCGKDLLYLYREERYFSRKYRRRVVERIYACISCGFRARKIDLID
;
A
#
# COMPACT_ATOMS: atom_id res chain seq x y z
N MET A 1 18.50 -5.64 -2.27
CA MET A 1 18.91 -4.92 -1.04
C MET A 1 17.72 -4.16 -0.45
N GLU A 2 16.90 -3.58 -1.33
CA GLU A 2 15.67 -2.86 -1.07
C GLU A 2 14.69 -3.64 -0.17
N CYS A 3 14.47 -4.93 -0.42
CA CYS A 3 13.57 -5.73 0.40
C CYS A 3 14.03 -5.90 1.87
N ASP A 4 15.33 -5.80 2.16
CA ASP A 4 15.83 -5.78 3.55
C ASP A 4 15.50 -4.44 4.22
N VAL A 5 15.74 -3.33 3.50
CA VAL A 5 15.39 -1.98 3.95
C VAL A 5 13.89 -1.84 4.22
N ILE A 6 13.05 -2.46 3.39
CA ILE A 6 11.60 -2.50 3.60
C ILE A 6 11.23 -3.23 4.89
N LEU A 7 11.85 -4.38 5.18
CA LEU A 7 11.57 -5.11 6.42
C LEU A 7 11.97 -4.32 7.66
N ASP A 8 13.11 -3.64 7.62
CA ASP A 8 13.57 -2.78 8.71
C ASP A 8 12.62 -1.59 8.89
N TYR A 9 12.22 -0.94 7.79
CA TYR A 9 11.24 0.14 7.81
C TYR A 9 9.88 -0.31 8.39
N LEU A 10 9.37 -1.47 8.00
CA LEU A 10 8.14 -2.03 8.55
C LEU A 10 8.27 -2.31 10.05
N ARG A 11 9.42 -2.84 10.49
CA ARG A 11 9.70 -3.09 11.91
C ARG A 11 9.73 -1.79 12.72
N GLU A 12 10.34 -0.73 12.20
CA GLU A 12 10.31 0.61 12.81
C GLU A 12 8.87 1.15 12.95
N ARG A 13 8.00 0.83 12.00
CA ARG A 13 6.56 1.16 12.00
C ARG A 13 5.70 0.18 12.82
N GLY A 14 6.31 -0.79 13.52
CA GLY A 14 5.59 -1.80 14.30
C GLY A 14 4.72 -2.73 13.45
N ILE A 15 5.01 -2.86 12.15
CA ILE A 15 4.30 -3.72 11.21
C ILE A 15 5.08 -5.02 11.02
N SER A 16 4.39 -6.14 11.15
CA SER A 16 4.99 -7.45 10.88
C SER A 16 5.09 -7.67 9.36
N GLY A 17 6.32 -7.79 8.85
CA GLY A 17 6.61 -8.16 7.47
C GLY A 17 7.36 -9.49 7.40
N SER A 18 7.09 -10.28 6.37
CA SER A 18 7.78 -11.55 6.11
C SER A 18 8.15 -11.68 4.63
N ARG A 19 9.29 -12.30 4.34
CA ARG A 19 9.68 -12.60 2.96
C ARG A 19 8.89 -13.80 2.46
N LYS A 20 8.20 -13.64 1.33
CA LYS A 20 7.63 -14.76 0.58
C LYS A 20 8.67 -15.39 -0.35
N ASN A 21 9.55 -14.56 -0.93
CA ASN A 21 10.72 -14.98 -1.69
C ASN A 21 11.81 -13.89 -1.61
N SER A 22 12.86 -14.00 -2.45
CA SER A 22 13.98 -13.05 -2.45
C SER A 22 13.62 -11.62 -2.86
N GLU A 23 12.51 -11.44 -3.58
CA GLU A 23 12.07 -10.18 -4.18
C GLU A 23 10.71 -9.71 -3.66
N LEU A 24 10.05 -10.47 -2.80
CA LEU A 24 8.69 -10.16 -2.35
C LEU A 24 8.58 -10.25 -0.83
N VAL A 25 8.18 -9.14 -0.23
CA VAL A 25 7.81 -9.03 1.18
C VAL A 25 6.30 -8.89 1.29
N ILE A 26 5.69 -9.61 2.22
CA ILE A 26 4.26 -9.55 2.54
C ILE A 26 4.11 -8.99 3.94
N ALA A 27 3.22 -8.02 4.11
CA ALA A 27 2.97 -7.35 5.39
C ALA A 27 1.46 -7.19 5.65
N PRO A 28 0.86 -8.05 6.48
CA PRO A 28 -0.52 -7.86 6.91
C PRO A 28 -0.64 -6.71 7.91
N VAL A 29 -1.64 -5.85 7.72
CA VAL A 29 -1.99 -4.76 8.66
C VAL A 29 -3.49 -4.83 8.98
N GLY A 30 -3.82 -5.38 10.14
CA GLY A 30 -5.20 -5.83 10.40
C GLY A 30 -5.53 -6.97 9.44
N SER A 31 -6.56 -6.78 8.61
CA SER A 31 -6.91 -7.68 7.49
C SER A 31 -6.42 -7.19 6.13
N LEU A 32 -5.78 -6.02 6.05
CA LEU A 32 -5.23 -5.47 4.81
C LEU A 32 -3.96 -6.22 4.43
N GLN A 33 -3.93 -6.81 3.24
CA GLN A 33 -2.77 -7.55 2.74
C GLN A 33 -1.91 -6.66 1.84
N LEU A 34 -0.71 -6.28 2.32
CA LEU A 34 0.25 -5.51 1.55
C LEU A 34 1.34 -6.43 0.98
N GLY A 35 1.68 -6.22 -0.29
CA GLY A 35 2.87 -6.80 -0.91
C GLY A 35 3.87 -5.70 -1.27
N PHE A 36 5.15 -5.99 -1.11
CA PHE A 36 6.25 -5.15 -1.55
C PHE A 36 7.13 -5.97 -2.48
N TRP A 37 7.15 -5.61 -3.76
CA TRP A 37 7.95 -6.28 -4.76
C TRP A 37 9.18 -5.44 -5.11
N CYS A 38 10.36 -6.00 -4.86
CA CYS A 38 11.66 -5.41 -5.17
C CYS A 38 12.37 -6.31 -6.21
N PRO A 39 12.01 -6.20 -7.50
CA PRO A 39 12.65 -6.99 -8.54
C PRO A 39 14.12 -6.62 -8.66
N ARG A 40 14.98 -7.62 -8.89
CA ARG A 40 16.42 -7.40 -9.14
C ARG A 40 16.70 -6.97 -10.57
N ASP A 41 15.88 -7.44 -11.50
CA ASP A 41 15.99 -7.14 -12.92
C ASP A 41 14.98 -6.06 -13.33
N ASP A 42 15.38 -5.17 -14.24
CA ASP A 42 14.49 -4.14 -14.79
C ASP A 42 13.29 -4.73 -15.54
N PHE A 43 13.44 -5.98 -16.02
CA PHE A 43 12.40 -6.75 -16.71
C PHE A 43 12.29 -8.13 -16.09
N PRO A 44 11.36 -8.32 -15.15
CA PRO A 44 11.18 -9.60 -14.47
C PRO A 44 10.57 -10.63 -15.42
N ASN A 45 10.95 -11.90 -15.25
CA ASN A 45 10.43 -13.05 -15.99
C ASN A 45 8.99 -13.37 -15.57
N ILE A 46 8.05 -12.53 -16.00
CA ILE A 46 6.61 -12.71 -15.89
C ILE A 46 6.07 -12.65 -17.31
N ASP A 47 5.68 -13.78 -17.88
CA ASP A 47 5.24 -13.80 -19.28
C ASP A 47 3.72 -13.53 -19.40
N ASP A 48 2.96 -14.04 -18.43
CA ASP A 48 1.51 -13.93 -18.40
C ASP A 48 0.93 -13.64 -16.99
N ILE A 49 -0.40 -13.61 -16.91
CA ILE A 49 -1.10 -13.32 -15.66
C ILE A 49 -1.01 -14.46 -14.64
N GLU A 50 -0.90 -15.72 -15.06
CA GLU A 50 -0.77 -16.86 -14.15
C GLU A 50 0.61 -16.87 -13.49
N ASP A 51 1.64 -16.50 -14.24
CA ASP A 51 2.96 -16.23 -13.68
C ASP A 51 2.92 -15.08 -12.68
N ALA A 52 2.25 -13.97 -13.02
CA ALA A 52 2.10 -12.83 -12.12
C ALA A 52 1.37 -13.23 -10.82
N LYS A 53 0.31 -14.04 -10.90
CA LYS A 53 -0.40 -14.59 -9.73
C LYS A 53 0.50 -15.46 -8.88
N ARG A 54 1.26 -16.37 -9.49
CA ARG A 54 2.16 -17.28 -8.78
C ARG A 54 3.29 -16.52 -8.08
N VAL A 55 3.98 -15.64 -8.80
CA VAL A 55 5.16 -14.91 -8.33
C VAL A 55 4.77 -13.83 -7.33
N LEU A 56 3.76 -13.01 -7.64
CA LEU A 56 3.40 -11.82 -6.86
C LEU A 56 2.25 -12.06 -5.88
N GLY A 57 1.46 -13.13 -6.06
CA GLY A 57 0.30 -13.41 -5.22
C GLY A 57 -0.84 -12.41 -5.41
N LEU A 58 -1.04 -11.89 -6.63
CA LEU A 58 -1.99 -10.80 -6.93
C LEU A 58 -3.42 -11.04 -6.41
N ASP A 59 -3.88 -12.30 -6.36
CA ASP A 59 -5.22 -12.65 -5.89
C ASP A 59 -5.43 -12.37 -4.38
N ASN A 60 -4.34 -12.39 -3.61
CA ASN A 60 -4.39 -12.32 -2.15
C ASN A 60 -3.99 -10.94 -1.61
N LEU A 61 -3.62 -10.00 -2.50
CA LEU A 61 -3.14 -8.69 -2.12
C LEU A 61 -4.20 -7.62 -2.31
N ASP A 62 -4.27 -6.71 -1.34
CA ASP A 62 -5.06 -5.49 -1.48
C ASP A 62 -4.26 -4.38 -2.17
N VAL A 63 -2.96 -4.30 -1.87
CA VAL A 63 -2.05 -3.31 -2.44
C VAL A 63 -0.71 -3.98 -2.70
N LEU A 64 -0.16 -3.77 -3.90
CA LEU A 64 1.20 -4.15 -4.27
C LEU A 64 2.03 -2.89 -4.50
N ILE A 65 3.04 -2.70 -3.65
CA ILE A 65 4.01 -1.61 -3.73
C ILE A 65 5.23 -2.13 -4.49
N ILE A 66 5.54 -1.49 -5.61
CA ILE A 66 6.60 -1.88 -6.53
C ILE A 66 7.77 -0.95 -6.30
N VAL A 67 8.89 -1.51 -5.85
CA VAL A 67 10.08 -0.79 -5.43
C VAL A 67 11.20 -1.08 -6.41
N SER A 68 11.50 -0.13 -7.29
CA SER A 68 12.57 -0.27 -8.29
C SER A 68 13.10 1.10 -8.72
N TYR A 69 14.11 1.13 -9.57
CA TYR A 69 14.59 2.39 -10.14
C TYR A 69 13.54 3.07 -11.05
N ARG A 70 12.71 2.27 -11.76
CA ARG A 70 11.66 2.75 -12.67
C ARG A 70 10.32 2.05 -12.39
N PRO A 71 9.67 2.33 -11.25
CA PRO A 71 8.51 1.56 -10.80
C PRO A 71 7.30 1.71 -11.74
N TYR A 72 7.17 2.84 -12.42
CA TYR A 72 6.04 3.09 -13.32
C TYR A 72 6.06 2.21 -14.58
N ILE A 73 7.23 1.82 -15.09
CA ILE A 73 7.33 0.88 -16.21
C ILE A 73 6.75 -0.48 -15.80
N LEU A 74 7.10 -0.95 -14.59
CA LEU A 74 6.59 -2.20 -14.04
C LEU A 74 5.10 -2.13 -13.70
N ILE A 75 4.62 -0.98 -13.22
CA ILE A 75 3.18 -0.74 -13.00
C ILE A 75 2.40 -0.85 -14.30
N ASP A 76 2.86 -0.17 -15.36
CA ASP A 76 2.19 -0.18 -16.66
C ASP A 76 2.19 -1.59 -17.27
N PHE A 77 3.31 -2.30 -17.13
CA PHE A 77 3.43 -3.71 -17.52
C PHE A 77 2.41 -4.60 -16.79
N LEU A 78 2.32 -4.53 -15.46
CA LEU A 78 1.36 -5.32 -14.68
C LEU A 78 -0.09 -4.91 -14.96
N ASN A 79 -0.38 -3.62 -15.11
CA ASN A 79 -1.70 -3.14 -15.50
C ASN A 79 -2.10 -3.70 -16.87
N SER A 80 -1.19 -3.73 -17.84
CA SER A 80 -1.45 -4.34 -19.15
C SER A 80 -1.77 -5.84 -19.05
N LEU A 81 -1.09 -6.58 -18.16
CA LEU A 81 -1.42 -7.99 -17.89
C LEU A 81 -2.80 -8.15 -17.24
N ILE A 82 -3.08 -7.36 -16.20
CA ILE A 82 -4.35 -7.37 -15.45
C ILE A 82 -5.52 -7.01 -16.38
N GLU A 83 -5.37 -5.96 -17.19
CA GLU A 83 -6.40 -5.55 -18.15
C GLU A 83 -6.65 -6.61 -19.22
N ARG A 84 -5.60 -7.21 -19.77
CA ARG A 84 -5.74 -8.33 -20.71
C ARG A 84 -6.46 -9.50 -20.07
N ALA A 85 -6.10 -9.86 -18.84
CA ALA A 85 -6.75 -10.95 -18.13
C ALA A 85 -8.24 -10.69 -17.88
N ASN A 86 -8.61 -9.46 -17.53
CA ASN A 86 -10.01 -9.07 -17.38
C ASN A 86 -10.77 -9.13 -18.72
N ARG A 87 -10.19 -8.60 -19.80
CA ARG A 87 -10.84 -8.55 -21.13
C ARG A 87 -11.03 -9.93 -21.75
N TRP A 88 -10.02 -10.79 -21.68
CA TRP A 88 -10.01 -12.08 -22.40
C TRP A 88 -10.53 -13.24 -21.56
N TYR A 89 -10.34 -13.20 -20.24
CA TYR A 89 -10.66 -14.32 -19.35
C TYR A 89 -11.66 -13.96 -18.25
N GLY A 90 -12.11 -12.70 -18.15
CA GLY A 90 -13.03 -12.25 -17.11
C GLY A 90 -12.44 -12.24 -15.70
N LEU A 91 -11.10 -12.33 -15.57
CA LEU A 91 -10.41 -12.35 -14.28
C LEU A 91 -10.30 -10.92 -13.71
N GLN A 92 -10.86 -10.71 -12.53
CA GLN A 92 -10.81 -9.41 -11.83
C GLN A 92 -9.83 -9.46 -10.67
N PHE A 93 -8.87 -8.54 -10.67
CA PHE A 93 -7.90 -8.38 -9.59
C PHE A 93 -8.23 -7.09 -8.82
N ASN A 94 -8.56 -7.23 -7.54
CA ASN A 94 -8.84 -6.10 -6.66
C ASN A 94 -7.58 -5.66 -5.90
N VAL A 95 -6.48 -5.50 -6.64
CA VAL A 95 -5.17 -5.10 -6.13
C VAL A 95 -4.83 -3.69 -6.63
N LYS A 96 -4.41 -2.82 -5.72
CA LYS A 96 -3.91 -1.48 -6.07
C LYS A 96 -2.40 -1.55 -6.30
N LEU A 97 -1.94 -1.08 -7.45
CA LEU A 97 -0.51 -0.94 -7.73
C LEU A 97 -0.02 0.45 -7.31
N LEU A 98 1.09 0.51 -6.56
CA LEU A 98 1.78 1.73 -6.15
C LEU A 98 3.26 1.63 -6.49
N GLY A 99 3.88 2.74 -6.86
CA GLY A 99 5.29 2.79 -7.26
C GLY A 99 6.14 3.55 -6.27
N VAL A 100 7.32 3.02 -5.97
CA VAL A 100 8.34 3.68 -5.16
C VAL A 100 9.67 3.59 -5.89
N SER A 101 10.30 4.76 -6.11
CA SER A 101 11.64 4.82 -6.66
C SER A 101 12.65 4.37 -5.62
N SER A 102 13.57 3.47 -5.99
CA SER A 102 14.67 3.06 -5.12
C SER A 102 15.64 4.21 -4.79
N VAL A 103 15.64 5.28 -5.58
CA VAL A 103 16.46 6.50 -5.34
C VAL A 103 15.96 7.26 -4.11
N GLU A 104 14.66 7.30 -3.89
CA GLU A 104 14.00 8.01 -2.79
C GLU A 104 13.22 7.02 -1.91
N LEU A 105 13.88 5.89 -1.58
CA LEU A 105 13.21 4.74 -0.99
C LEU A 105 12.48 5.08 0.31
N GLU A 106 13.13 5.78 1.23
CA GLU A 106 12.58 6.01 2.56
C GLU A 106 11.35 6.93 2.55
N THR A 107 11.44 8.07 1.86
CA THR A 107 10.35 9.02 1.70
C THR A 107 9.23 8.45 0.83
N GLY A 108 9.60 7.73 -0.23
CA GLY A 108 8.66 7.06 -1.12
C GLY A 108 7.89 5.93 -0.43
N LEU A 109 8.54 5.14 0.42
CA LEU A 109 7.87 4.12 1.24
C LEU A 109 6.89 4.74 2.23
N GLU A 110 7.25 5.84 2.88
CA GLU A 110 6.36 6.54 3.81
C GLU A 110 5.08 7.03 3.12
N ASP A 111 5.19 7.56 1.90
CA ASP A 111 4.05 7.99 1.11
C ASP A 111 3.24 6.81 0.55
N ALA A 112 3.90 5.78 0.04
CA ALA A 112 3.25 4.59 -0.51
C ALA A 112 2.48 3.81 0.55
N LEU A 113 3.06 3.64 1.75
CA LEU A 113 2.40 2.96 2.87
C LEU A 113 1.16 3.74 3.33
N GLY A 114 1.27 5.06 3.45
CA GLY A 114 0.12 5.91 3.77
C GLY A 114 -0.98 5.83 2.72
N ARG A 115 -0.64 5.83 1.43
CA ARG A 115 -1.60 5.61 0.33
C ARG A 115 -2.23 4.21 0.39
N ALA A 116 -1.45 3.18 0.72
CA ALA A 116 -1.92 1.81 0.85
C ALA A 116 -2.97 1.68 1.96
N PHE A 117 -2.75 2.34 3.11
CA PHE A 117 -3.73 2.37 4.20
C PHE A 117 -5.05 3.05 3.82
N VAL A 118 -4.99 4.08 2.97
CA VAL A 118 -6.19 4.77 2.46
C VAL A 118 -6.96 3.92 1.44
N GLU A 119 -6.34 2.92 0.81
CA GLU A 119 -6.98 2.13 -0.24
C GLU A 119 -8.16 1.30 0.28
N LYS A 120 -8.00 0.62 1.43
CA LYS A 120 -9.11 -0.13 2.07
C LYS A 120 -9.10 0.08 3.58
N PRO A 121 -9.51 1.26 4.10
CA PRO A 121 -9.38 1.61 5.52
C PRO A 121 -10.12 0.66 6.45
N HIS A 122 -11.28 0.16 6.01
CA HIS A 122 -12.10 -0.83 6.72
C HIS A 122 -11.38 -2.16 6.99
N LYS A 123 -10.28 -2.45 6.27
CA LYS A 123 -9.46 -3.62 6.52
C LYS A 123 -8.42 -3.41 7.62
N LEU A 124 -8.08 -2.16 7.96
CA LEU A 124 -7.10 -1.85 9.00
C LEU A 124 -7.66 -2.15 10.40
N SER A 125 -8.92 -1.78 10.65
CA SER A 125 -9.65 -2.06 11.88
C SER A 125 -11.16 -1.86 11.65
N PRO A 126 -12.03 -2.21 12.62
CA PRO A 126 -13.46 -1.91 12.55
C PRO A 126 -13.78 -0.40 12.50
N GLY A 127 -12.82 0.46 12.84
CA GLY A 127 -12.97 1.91 12.89
C GLY A 127 -13.70 2.40 14.15
N VAL A 128 -13.33 3.60 14.61
CA VAL A 128 -13.97 4.29 15.74
C VAL A 128 -14.61 5.59 15.23
N LYS A 129 -15.86 5.85 15.62
CA LYS A 129 -16.53 7.12 15.27
C LYS A 129 -15.71 8.30 15.78
N SER A 130 -15.37 9.22 14.88
CA SER A 130 -14.73 10.48 15.23
C SER A 130 -15.75 11.61 15.37
N GLU A 131 -15.29 12.76 15.83
CA GLU A 131 -16.08 14.00 15.92
C GLU A 131 -16.21 14.75 14.58
N TYR A 132 -15.46 14.33 13.55
CA TYR A 132 -15.40 15.05 12.28
C TYR A 132 -16.55 14.67 11.35
N ILE A 133 -17.30 15.65 10.87
CA ILE A 133 -18.32 15.45 9.82
C ILE A 133 -17.63 15.22 8.47
N CYS A 134 -18.14 14.28 7.67
CA CYS A 134 -17.60 14.03 6.34
C CYS A 134 -17.71 15.28 5.45
N PRO A 135 -16.59 15.84 4.95
CA PRO A 135 -16.63 17.06 4.14
C PRO A 135 -17.21 16.84 2.75
N GLN A 136 -17.25 15.59 2.27
CA GLN A 136 -17.76 15.27 0.93
C GLN A 136 -19.29 15.15 0.90
N CYS A 137 -19.90 14.47 1.88
CA CYS A 137 -21.35 14.23 1.87
C CYS A 137 -22.12 14.98 2.95
N GLY A 138 -21.47 15.41 4.04
CA GLY A 138 -22.11 16.09 5.18
C GLY A 138 -23.11 15.23 5.97
N LYS A 139 -23.34 13.97 5.59
CA LYS A 139 -24.40 13.11 6.14
C LYS A 139 -23.99 12.29 7.36
N ASP A 140 -22.70 11.98 7.47
CA ASP A 140 -22.18 11.04 8.45
C ASP A 140 -20.83 11.52 8.98
N LEU A 141 -20.43 10.98 10.13
CA LEU A 141 -19.12 11.23 10.73
C LEU A 141 -18.05 10.42 10.01
N LEU A 142 -16.82 10.90 10.07
CA LEU A 142 -15.65 10.14 9.69
C LEU A 142 -15.36 9.09 10.78
N TYR A 143 -14.93 7.92 10.36
CA TYR A 143 -14.44 6.87 11.24
C TYR A 143 -12.92 6.84 11.17
N LEU A 144 -12.27 6.81 12.33
CA LEU A 144 -10.83 6.64 12.47
C LEU A 144 -10.49 5.15 12.42
N TYR A 145 -9.75 4.71 11.41
CA TYR A 145 -9.40 3.31 11.18
C TYR A 145 -8.00 2.94 11.67
N ARG A 146 -7.08 3.91 11.71
CA ARG A 146 -5.72 3.72 12.22
C ARG A 146 -5.20 5.05 12.72
N GLU A 147 -4.53 5.03 13.87
CA GLU A 147 -3.70 6.11 14.37
C GLU A 147 -2.32 5.54 14.69
N GLU A 148 -1.26 6.21 14.24
CA GLU A 148 0.11 5.79 14.50
C GLU A 148 1.00 7.00 14.74
N ARG A 149 1.95 6.87 15.68
CA ARG A 149 2.98 7.88 15.94
C ARG A 149 4.34 7.34 15.53
N TYR A 150 5.04 8.07 14.69
CA TYR A 150 6.37 7.67 14.22
C TYR A 150 7.23 8.90 13.89
N PHE A 151 8.54 8.69 13.72
CA PHE A 151 9.44 9.72 13.21
C PHE A 151 9.39 9.74 11.68
N SER A 152 8.83 10.79 11.10
CA SER A 152 8.78 10.95 9.65
C SER A 152 10.13 11.40 9.14
N ARG A 153 10.68 10.63 8.19
CA ARG A 153 11.93 11.00 7.50
C ARG A 153 11.67 12.09 6.47
N LYS A 154 10.47 12.12 5.90
CA LYS A 154 10.01 13.16 4.98
C LYS A 154 9.91 14.53 5.65
N TYR A 155 9.31 14.61 6.83
CA TYR A 155 9.15 15.87 7.57
C TYR A 155 10.26 16.14 8.59
N ARG A 156 11.14 15.16 8.81
CA ARG A 156 12.24 15.18 9.80
C ARG A 156 11.75 15.53 11.22
N ARG A 157 10.55 15.07 11.57
CA ARG A 157 9.87 15.34 12.84
C ARG A 157 9.02 14.14 13.25
N ARG A 158 8.61 14.10 14.51
CA ARG A 158 7.59 13.16 14.96
C ARG A 158 6.25 13.57 14.37
N VAL A 159 5.48 12.59 13.91
CA VAL A 159 4.16 12.82 13.32
C VAL A 159 3.14 11.87 13.91
N VAL A 160 1.89 12.28 13.93
CA VAL A 160 0.74 11.39 14.09
C VAL A 160 0.06 11.24 12.74
N GLU A 161 0.04 10.01 12.23
CA GLU A 161 -0.73 9.65 11.04
C GLU A 161 -2.07 9.07 11.45
N ARG A 162 -3.13 9.58 10.83
CA ARG A 162 -4.51 9.13 11.05
C ARG A 162 -5.19 8.83 9.73
N ILE A 163 -5.82 7.67 9.66
CA ILE A 163 -6.57 7.23 8.48
C ILE A 163 -8.05 7.30 8.79
N TYR A 164 -8.77 8.13 8.05
CA TYR A 164 -10.20 8.33 8.18
C TYR A 164 -10.94 7.82 6.95
N ALA A 165 -12.16 7.30 7.13
CA ALA A 165 -13.09 7.15 6.03
C ALA A 165 -14.54 7.38 6.45
N CYS A 166 -15.37 7.78 5.49
CA CYS A 166 -16.81 7.89 5.64
C CYS A 166 -17.48 6.61 5.13
N ILE A 167 -18.29 5.98 5.98
CA ILE A 167 -19.03 4.76 5.60
C ILE A 167 -20.13 5.07 4.58
N SER A 168 -20.72 6.26 4.67
CA SER A 168 -21.87 6.65 3.83
C SER A 168 -21.53 6.96 2.37
N CYS A 169 -20.41 7.64 2.08
CA CYS A 169 -20.04 8.01 0.71
C CYS A 169 -18.69 7.44 0.24
N GLY A 170 -17.98 6.71 1.09
CA GLY A 170 -16.69 6.13 0.76
C GLY A 170 -15.53 7.13 0.70
N PHE A 171 -15.72 8.39 1.13
CA PHE A 171 -14.63 9.36 1.28
C PHE A 171 -13.52 8.79 2.16
N ARG A 172 -12.26 8.97 1.79
CA ARG A 172 -11.11 8.46 2.54
C ARG A 172 -10.05 9.55 2.63
N ALA A 173 -9.43 9.68 3.79
CA ALA A 173 -8.42 10.70 4.03
C ALA A 173 -7.28 10.15 4.89
N ARG A 174 -6.06 10.55 4.53
CA ARG A 174 -4.88 10.45 5.37
C ARG A 174 -4.62 11.84 5.94
N LYS A 175 -4.56 11.95 7.26
CA LYS A 175 -4.17 13.16 7.99
C LYS A 175 -2.82 12.93 8.64
N ILE A 176 -1.90 13.87 8.47
CA ILE A 176 -0.58 13.86 9.12
C ILE A 176 -0.50 15.12 9.97
N ASP A 177 -0.38 14.95 11.27
CA ASP A 177 -0.19 16.02 12.22
C ASP A 177 1.28 16.03 12.67
N LEU A 178 1.99 17.14 12.44
CA LEU A 178 3.37 17.30 12.91
C LEU A 178 3.37 17.58 14.42
N ILE A 179 4.20 16.87 15.16
CA ILE A 179 4.41 17.09 16.60
C ILE A 179 5.78 17.75 16.76
N ASP A 180 5.84 18.80 17.57
CA ASP A 180 7.09 19.46 17.98
C ASP A 180 7.93 18.60 18.93
#